data_AF-A0A182UA28-F1
#
_entry.id   AF-A0A182UA28-F1
#
_cell.length_a   1.000
_cell.length_b   1.000
_cell.length_c   1.000
_cell.angle_alpha   90.00
_cell.angle_beta   90.00
_cell.angle_gamma   90.00
#
_symmetry.space_group_name_H-M   'P 1'
#
loop_
_entity.id
_entity.type
_entity.pdbx_description
1 polymer ?
#
loop_
_entity_poly.entity_id
_entity_poly.type
_entity_poly.pdbx_seq_one_letter_code
_entity_poly.pdbx_strand_id
1 'polypeptide(L)'
;MSEELTLPVQDSISQPQNAPEALFRLMNIHLVDSLSRGRVQTMGIDGGMALTGRNGRGKTSLLSLALLFAGVEPRDVVSQGKDSFIDYYLPNQTSYLVYEYERPDGTRRLVVVLSNSTADKIRFRFVNSHFRRDMFVTDDGQFVLNKEFRQRLIHLKIPHAEKLVDTYIDYRAIIQGWQPPHVEPTHRRYLLGMSDMYGFTTYNRPLRHLEKLTKGMFSRKANFDDLQQVVADW
;
A
#
# COMPACT_ATOMS: atom_id res chain seq x y z
N MET A 1 11.57 -34.11 -65.82
CA MET A 1 12.23 -32.81 -65.70
C MET A 1 11.67 -32.17 -64.44
N SER A 2 12.56 -31.97 -63.47
CA SER A 2 12.25 -31.50 -62.14
C SER A 2 12.10 -29.98 -62.15
N GLU A 3 11.03 -29.45 -61.57
CA GLU A 3 10.90 -28.03 -61.22
C GLU A 3 10.27 -27.92 -59.82
N GLU A 4 10.89 -27.06 -59.01
CA GLU A 4 10.75 -26.92 -57.57
C GLU A 4 9.33 -26.53 -57.11
N LEU A 5 8.86 -27.22 -56.06
CA LEU A 5 7.74 -26.77 -55.24
C LEU A 5 8.23 -25.69 -54.25
N THR A 6 7.99 -24.42 -54.56
CA THR A 6 8.16 -23.34 -53.58
C THR A 6 7.01 -23.38 -52.57
N LEU A 7 7.30 -23.73 -51.32
CA LEU A 7 6.37 -23.61 -50.19
C LEU A 7 6.13 -22.12 -49.86
N PRO A 8 4.89 -21.69 -49.56
CA PRO A 8 4.67 -20.34 -49.08
C PRO A 8 5.19 -20.19 -47.64
N VAL A 9 5.80 -19.03 -47.42
CA VAL A 9 6.38 -18.51 -46.18
C VAL A 9 5.42 -18.69 -45.00
N GLN A 10 5.92 -19.23 -43.89
CA GLN A 10 5.22 -19.26 -42.62
C GLN A 10 4.91 -17.83 -42.17
N ASP A 11 3.62 -17.48 -42.10
CA ASP A 11 3.15 -16.31 -41.38
C ASP A 11 3.61 -16.43 -39.92
N SER A 12 4.62 -15.64 -39.58
CA SER A 12 4.96 -15.35 -38.19
C SER A 12 3.78 -14.66 -37.56
N ILE A 13 2.99 -15.42 -36.78
CA ILE A 13 1.99 -14.89 -35.86
C ILE A 13 2.72 -13.95 -34.91
N SER A 14 2.66 -12.66 -35.22
CA SER A 14 3.08 -11.59 -34.32
C SER A 14 2.29 -11.73 -33.03
N GLN A 15 3.00 -12.05 -31.95
CA GLN A 15 2.46 -11.96 -30.59
C GLN A 15 1.87 -10.55 -30.39
N PRO A 16 0.71 -10.41 -29.75
CA PRO A 16 0.14 -9.10 -29.50
C PRO A 16 1.11 -8.26 -28.65
N GLN A 17 1.65 -7.20 -29.25
CA GLN A 17 2.63 -6.26 -28.69
C GLN A 17 2.08 -5.33 -27.59
N ASN A 18 0.95 -5.67 -26.96
CA ASN A 18 0.35 -4.85 -25.91
C ASN A 18 0.06 -5.72 -24.68
N ALA A 19 1.12 -6.22 -24.02
CA ALA A 19 1.02 -6.43 -22.59
C ALA A 19 0.93 -5.04 -21.94
N PRO A 20 0.00 -4.76 -21.02
CA PRO A 20 0.02 -3.51 -20.29
C PRO A 20 1.40 -3.33 -19.66
N GLU A 21 1.99 -2.14 -19.79
CA GLU A 21 3.22 -1.76 -19.08
C GLU A 21 3.07 -2.25 -17.63
N ALA A 22 4.08 -2.94 -17.07
CA ALA A 22 3.93 -3.46 -15.72
C ALA A 22 3.78 -2.27 -14.76
N LEU A 23 2.57 -2.07 -14.21
CA LEU A 23 2.24 -0.93 -13.36
C LEU A 23 2.39 -1.27 -11.88
N PHE A 24 2.47 -0.24 -11.05
CA PHE A 24 2.35 -0.39 -9.61
C PHE A 24 0.88 -0.68 -9.25
N ARG A 25 0.64 -1.65 -8.37
CA ARG A 25 -0.74 -2.03 -8.00
C ARG A 25 -0.90 -2.17 -6.50
N LEU A 26 -1.85 -1.44 -5.93
CA LEU A 26 -2.29 -1.70 -4.55
C LEU A 26 -3.20 -2.92 -4.58
N MET A 27 -2.76 -4.03 -3.99
CA MET A 27 -3.44 -5.32 -4.13
C MET A 27 -4.46 -5.53 -3.02
N ASN A 28 -4.02 -5.37 -1.78
CA ASN A 28 -4.80 -5.70 -0.60
C ASN A 28 -4.57 -4.70 0.53
N ILE A 29 -5.61 -4.53 1.35
CA ILE A 29 -5.53 -3.87 2.64
C ILE A 29 -5.91 -4.89 3.71
N HIS A 30 -4.99 -5.16 4.63
CA HIS A 30 -5.21 -6.08 5.74
C HIS A 30 -5.41 -5.32 7.05
N LEU A 31 -6.41 -5.75 7.80
CA LEU A 31 -6.73 -5.25 9.14
C LEU A 31 -6.47 -6.37 10.14
N VAL A 32 -5.42 -6.24 10.93
CA VAL A 32 -4.99 -7.20 11.95
C VAL A 32 -5.44 -6.67 13.31
N ASP A 33 -6.23 -7.45 14.05
CA ASP A 33 -6.77 -7.09 15.37
C ASP A 33 -7.28 -5.64 15.47
N SER A 34 -8.02 -5.22 14.45
CA SER A 34 -8.46 -3.84 14.23
C SER A 34 -9.99 -3.78 14.37
N LEU A 35 -10.73 -3.42 13.31
CA LEU A 35 -12.20 -3.33 13.32
C LEU A 35 -12.88 -4.59 13.85
N SER A 36 -12.37 -5.77 13.47
CA SER A 36 -12.77 -7.04 14.07
C SER A 36 -11.69 -7.50 15.02
N ARG A 37 -11.96 -7.36 16.32
CA ARG A 37 -11.07 -7.81 17.40
C ARG A 37 -10.73 -9.29 17.26
N GLY A 38 -9.46 -9.62 17.47
CA GLY A 38 -8.92 -10.98 17.39
C GLY A 38 -8.93 -11.59 15.99
N ARG A 39 -9.02 -10.79 14.92
CA ARG A 39 -9.09 -11.30 13.54
C ARG A 39 -8.11 -10.59 12.60
N VAL A 40 -7.73 -11.32 11.56
CA VAL A 40 -7.09 -10.75 10.36
C VAL A 40 -8.15 -10.71 9.27
N GLN A 41 -8.44 -9.52 8.76
CA GLN A 41 -9.35 -9.31 7.64
C GLN A 41 -8.55 -8.82 6.44
N THR A 42 -8.85 -9.32 5.24
CA THR A 42 -8.23 -8.89 3.99
C THR A 42 -9.29 -8.27 3.11
N MET A 43 -9.01 -7.10 2.56
CA MET A 43 -9.84 -6.40 1.59
C MET A 43 -9.06 -6.30 0.27
N GLY A 44 -9.53 -6.98 -0.77
CA GLY A 44 -8.94 -6.91 -2.10
C GLY A 44 -9.34 -5.61 -2.81
N ILE A 45 -8.36 -4.97 -3.47
CA ILE A 45 -8.55 -3.74 -4.25
C ILE A 45 -8.67 -4.04 -5.75
N ASP A 46 -7.97 -5.06 -6.24
CA ASP A 46 -8.06 -5.55 -7.61
C ASP A 46 -9.28 -6.48 -7.80
N GLY A 47 -10.16 -6.18 -8.75
CA GLY A 47 -11.20 -7.11 -9.22
C GLY A 47 -12.58 -7.06 -8.55
N GLY A 48 -13.00 -5.90 -8.00
CA GLY A 48 -14.42 -5.69 -7.62
C GLY A 48 -14.87 -6.36 -6.31
N MET A 49 -13.96 -6.96 -5.54
CA MET A 49 -14.31 -7.71 -4.31
C MET A 49 -14.73 -6.83 -3.12
N ALA A 50 -14.76 -5.50 -3.27
CA ALA A 50 -15.32 -4.59 -2.27
C ALA A 50 -16.86 -4.42 -2.35
N LEU A 51 -17.51 -4.98 -3.38
CA LEU A 51 -18.84 -4.52 -3.81
C LEU A 51 -20.05 -5.40 -3.44
N THR A 52 -19.89 -6.56 -2.79
CA THR A 52 -21.06 -7.38 -2.38
C THR A 52 -21.59 -7.07 -0.98
N GLY A 53 -21.04 -6.06 -0.30
CA GLY A 53 -21.59 -5.50 0.93
C GLY A 53 -22.76 -4.55 0.64
N ARG A 54 -23.99 -5.03 0.85
CA ARG A 54 -25.27 -4.29 0.89
C ARG A 54 -25.03 -2.85 1.41
N ASN A 55 -25.26 -1.86 0.53
CA ASN A 55 -25.12 -0.40 0.72
C ASN A 55 -24.73 0.08 2.14
N GLY A 56 -23.48 0.54 2.30
CA GLY A 56 -23.12 1.53 3.34
C GLY A 56 -22.14 1.14 4.46
N ARG A 57 -21.62 -0.09 4.54
CA ARG A 57 -20.77 -0.50 5.70
C ARG A 57 -19.27 -0.71 5.44
N GLY A 58 -18.76 -0.56 4.22
CA GLY A 58 -17.33 -0.82 3.96
C GLY A 58 -16.67 0.04 2.88
N LYS A 59 -17.45 0.60 1.93
CA LYS A 59 -16.90 1.37 0.81
C LYS A 59 -16.21 2.66 1.24
N THR A 60 -16.85 3.45 2.10
CA THR A 60 -16.26 4.70 2.60
C THR A 60 -15.02 4.43 3.44
N SER A 61 -15.03 3.39 4.28
CA SER A 61 -13.84 2.96 5.04
C SER A 61 -12.71 2.51 4.12
N LEU A 62 -13.01 1.74 3.07
CA LEU A 62 -12.01 1.31 2.09
C LEU A 62 -11.41 2.49 1.32
N LEU A 63 -12.27 3.41 0.84
CA LEU A 63 -11.84 4.65 0.19
C LEU A 63 -10.93 5.46 1.11
N SER A 64 -11.34 5.64 2.37
CA SER A 64 -10.54 6.31 3.40
C SER A 64 -9.15 5.68 3.57
N LEU A 65 -9.08 4.35 3.63
CA LEU A 65 -7.80 3.64 3.76
C LEU A 65 -6.95 3.76 2.48
N ALA A 66 -7.56 3.69 1.29
CA ALA A 66 -6.83 3.93 0.04
C ALA A 66 -6.25 5.36 -0.04
N LEU A 67 -7.00 6.36 0.42
CA LEU A 67 -6.53 7.75 0.52
C LEU A 67 -5.35 7.91 1.48
N LEU A 68 -5.36 7.16 2.59
CA LEU A 68 -4.25 7.15 3.54
C LEU A 68 -2.98 6.54 2.94
N PHE A 69 -3.11 5.47 2.15
CA PHE A 69 -2.00 4.93 1.37
C PHE A 69 -1.43 5.97 0.39
N ALA A 70 -2.31 6.74 -0.26
CA ALA A 70 -1.91 7.85 -1.12
C ALA A 70 -1.21 9.00 -0.37
N GLY A 71 -1.15 8.98 0.96
CA GLY A 71 -0.46 9.97 1.78
C GLY A 71 -1.35 11.10 2.30
N VAL A 72 -2.67 10.98 2.19
CA VAL A 72 -3.61 11.87 2.88
C VAL A 72 -3.53 11.62 4.38
N GLU A 73 -3.49 12.67 5.20
CA GLU A 73 -3.39 12.53 6.66
C GLU A 73 -4.73 12.07 7.28
N PRO A 74 -4.73 11.34 8.41
CA PRO A 74 -5.95 10.75 8.97
C PRO A 74 -7.02 11.77 9.35
N ARG A 75 -6.59 12.95 9.83
CA ARG A 75 -7.48 14.07 10.17
C ARG A 75 -8.31 14.58 8.99
N ASP A 76 -7.85 14.35 7.76
CA ASP A 76 -8.53 14.77 6.54
C ASP A 76 -9.46 13.68 5.98
N VAL A 77 -9.40 12.47 6.55
CA VAL A 77 -10.07 11.27 6.03
C VAL A 77 -11.17 10.79 6.98
N VAL A 78 -11.01 11.01 8.29
CA VAL A 78 -12.02 10.71 9.30
C VAL A 78 -12.94 11.92 9.48
N SER A 79 -14.25 11.72 9.37
CA SER A 79 -15.25 12.77 9.58
C SER A 79 -15.13 13.40 10.97
N GLN A 80 -15.09 14.73 11.06
CA GLN A 80 -15.08 15.45 12.34
C GLN A 80 -16.26 15.00 13.22
N GLY A 81 -15.98 14.46 14.40
CA GLY A 81 -16.98 13.99 15.37
C GLY A 81 -17.02 12.48 15.63
N LYS A 82 -16.10 11.68 15.06
CA LYS A 82 -15.89 10.26 15.42
C LYS A 82 -14.56 10.05 16.14
N ASP A 83 -14.43 8.93 16.83
CA ASP A 83 -13.19 8.43 17.43
C ASP A 83 -11.99 8.64 16.48
N SER A 84 -10.81 8.93 17.02
CA SER A 84 -9.64 9.23 16.17
C SER A 84 -9.32 8.05 15.25
N PHE A 85 -8.54 8.28 14.19
CA PHE A 85 -8.13 7.19 13.31
C PHE A 85 -7.46 6.03 14.08
N ILE A 86 -6.67 6.36 15.10
CA ILE A 86 -6.00 5.37 15.94
C ILE A 86 -7.04 4.60 16.74
N ASP A 87 -7.99 5.28 17.38
CA ASP A 87 -9.05 4.62 18.15
C ASP A 87 -9.89 3.68 17.27
N TYR A 88 -10.13 4.06 16.01
CA TYR A 88 -10.96 3.30 15.10
C TYR A 88 -10.24 2.11 14.44
N TYR A 89 -9.03 2.31 13.92
CA TYR A 89 -8.31 1.27 13.16
C TYR A 89 -7.14 0.64 13.91
N LEU A 90 -6.60 1.27 14.95
CA LEU A 90 -5.44 0.81 15.70
C LEU A 90 -5.70 0.82 17.23
N PRO A 91 -6.83 0.26 17.72
CA PRO A 91 -7.26 0.40 19.11
C PRO A 91 -6.34 -0.32 20.11
N ASN A 92 -5.59 -1.34 19.69
CA ASN A 92 -4.74 -2.15 20.54
C ASN A 92 -3.26 -2.06 20.12
N GLN A 93 -2.36 -2.44 21.03
CA GLN A 93 -0.93 -2.64 20.73
C GLN A 93 -0.65 -3.94 19.95
N THR A 94 -1.70 -4.57 19.41
CA THR A 94 -1.69 -5.73 18.50
C THR A 94 -2.38 -5.38 17.18
N SER A 95 -2.91 -4.16 17.06
CA SER A 95 -3.62 -3.70 15.89
C SER A 95 -2.66 -3.21 14.81
N TYR A 96 -2.83 -3.72 13.59
CA TYR A 96 -2.09 -3.24 12.42
C TYR A 96 -3.04 -3.01 11.25
N LEU A 97 -2.70 -2.01 10.45
CA LEU A 97 -3.22 -1.81 9.11
C LEU A 97 -2.08 -2.04 8.13
N VAL A 98 -2.26 -2.91 7.16
CA VAL A 98 -1.19 -3.33 6.25
C VAL A 98 -1.63 -3.12 4.81
N TYR A 99 -0.88 -2.31 4.08
CA TYR A 99 -1.04 -2.16 2.64
C TYR A 99 -0.09 -3.12 1.93
N GLU A 100 -0.62 -4.03 1.13
CA GLU A 100 0.16 -4.89 0.22
C GLU A 100 0.06 -4.35 -1.20
N TYR A 101 1.22 -4.06 -1.80
CA TYR A 101 1.30 -3.58 -3.17
C TYR A 101 2.36 -4.34 -3.96
N GLU A 102 2.13 -4.40 -5.26
CA GLU A 102 3.02 -4.99 -6.24
C GLU A 102 3.71 -3.88 -7.04
N ARG A 103 4.99 -4.09 -7.32
CA ARG A 103 5.81 -3.25 -8.18
C ARG A 103 5.81 -3.78 -9.63
N PRO A 104 6.23 -2.98 -10.62
CA PRO A 104 6.36 -3.40 -12.02
C PRO A 104 7.15 -4.70 -12.25
N ASP A 105 8.12 -5.00 -11.39
CA ASP A 105 8.92 -6.23 -11.48
C ASP A 105 8.22 -7.46 -10.88
N GLY A 106 6.95 -7.34 -10.49
CA GLY A 106 6.15 -8.37 -9.83
C GLY A 106 6.51 -8.59 -8.35
N THR A 107 7.49 -7.86 -7.81
CA THR A 107 7.85 -7.97 -6.40
C THR A 107 6.82 -7.28 -5.52
N ARG A 108 6.58 -7.86 -4.34
CA ARG A 108 5.64 -7.29 -3.36
C ARG A 108 6.34 -6.54 -2.24
N ARG A 109 5.63 -5.55 -1.73
CA ARG A 109 6.03 -4.73 -0.60
C ARG A 109 4.83 -4.53 0.32
N LEU A 110 5.13 -4.33 1.60
CA LEU A 110 4.15 -3.93 2.60
C LEU A 110 4.49 -2.58 3.20
N VAL A 111 3.46 -1.77 3.45
CA VAL A 111 3.49 -0.71 4.46
C VAL A 111 2.66 -1.19 5.64
N VAL A 112 3.32 -1.39 6.79
CA VAL A 112 2.68 -1.74 8.05
C VAL A 112 2.49 -0.48 8.88
N VAL A 113 1.24 -0.14 9.13
CA VAL A 113 0.81 1.00 9.95
C VAL A 113 0.49 0.50 11.35
N LEU A 114 1.08 1.15 12.36
CA LEU A 114 0.89 0.85 13.77
C LEU A 114 0.86 2.14 14.60
N SER A 115 0.28 2.09 15.80
CA SER A 115 0.34 3.19 16.75
C SER A 115 1.61 3.12 17.61
N ASN A 116 2.05 4.26 18.12
CA ASN A 116 3.04 4.29 19.18
C ASN A 116 2.45 3.79 20.52
N SER A 117 3.29 3.67 21.55
CA SER A 117 2.90 3.12 22.86
C SER A 117 1.83 3.95 23.58
N THR A 118 1.76 5.26 23.31
CA THR A 118 0.78 6.19 23.88
C THR A 118 -0.50 6.30 23.05
N ALA A 119 -0.59 5.58 21.93
CA ALA A 119 -1.75 5.55 21.03
C ALA A 119 -2.21 6.94 20.52
N ASP A 120 -1.30 7.90 20.42
CA ASP A 120 -1.56 9.27 19.94
C ASP A 120 -0.91 9.56 18.58
N LYS A 121 -0.03 8.66 18.11
CA LYS A 121 0.69 8.83 16.85
C LYS A 121 0.80 7.55 16.02
N ILE A 122 0.60 7.71 14.71
CA ILE A 122 0.80 6.65 13.71
C ILE A 122 2.27 6.58 13.30
N ARG A 123 2.76 5.36 13.08
CA ARG A 123 4.08 5.04 12.54
C ARG A 123 3.97 4.03 11.42
N PHE A 124 4.99 4.01 10.56
CA PHE A 124 5.07 3.12 9.41
C PHE A 124 6.32 2.26 9.48
N ARG A 125 6.17 0.97 9.20
CA ARG A 125 7.28 0.07 8.88
C ARG A 125 7.14 -0.43 7.46
N PHE A 126 8.20 -0.30 6.68
CA PHE A 126 8.26 -0.85 5.33
C PHE A 126 8.85 -2.26 5.36
N VAL A 127 8.24 -3.18 4.63
CA VAL A 127 8.63 -4.60 4.62
C VAL A 127 8.72 -5.07 3.17
N ASN A 128 9.79 -5.80 2.85
CA ASN A 128 10.01 -6.39 1.55
C ASN A 128 9.54 -7.85 1.59
N SER A 129 8.22 -8.01 1.40
CA SER A 129 7.54 -9.30 1.35
C SER A 129 6.11 -9.12 0.82
N HIS A 130 5.47 -10.23 0.46
CA HIS A 130 4.01 -10.33 0.41
C HIS A 130 3.44 -10.45 1.84
N PHE A 131 2.13 -10.27 2.01
CA PHE A 131 1.50 -10.41 3.31
C PHE A 131 1.56 -11.88 3.79
N ARG A 132 2.12 -12.11 4.99
CA ARG A 132 2.09 -13.41 5.64
C ARG A 132 1.50 -13.28 7.03
N ARG A 133 0.54 -14.14 7.35
CA ARG A 133 -0.16 -14.12 8.64
C ARG A 133 0.79 -14.34 9.82
N ASP A 134 1.80 -15.17 9.64
CA ASP A 134 2.81 -15.51 10.66
C ASP A 134 3.67 -14.31 11.10
N MET A 135 3.71 -13.22 10.34
CA MET A 135 4.32 -11.96 10.77
C MET A 135 3.57 -11.31 11.95
N PHE A 136 2.26 -11.56 12.04
CA PHE A 136 1.36 -10.85 12.97
C PHE A 136 0.71 -11.77 14.00
N VAL A 137 0.69 -13.07 13.73
CA VAL A 137 0.11 -14.09 14.61
C VAL A 137 1.15 -15.17 14.82
N THR A 138 1.43 -15.49 16.08
CA THR A 138 2.34 -16.56 16.48
C THR A 138 1.70 -17.94 16.30
N ASP A 139 2.49 -18.99 16.43
CA ASP A 139 2.03 -20.36 16.17
C ASP A 139 1.00 -20.85 17.21
N ASP A 140 1.03 -20.27 18.42
CA ASP A 140 0.03 -20.45 19.48
C ASP A 140 -1.20 -19.53 19.32
N GLY A 141 -1.32 -18.84 18.19
CA GLY A 141 -2.48 -18.03 17.82
C GLY A 141 -2.55 -16.65 18.47
N GLN A 142 -1.49 -16.21 19.15
CA GLN A 142 -1.43 -14.88 19.78
C GLN A 142 -1.05 -13.81 18.76
N PHE A 143 -1.62 -12.62 18.91
CA PHE A 143 -1.24 -11.48 18.07
C PHE A 143 0.07 -10.86 18.58
N VAL A 144 0.97 -10.53 17.65
CA VAL A 144 2.29 -9.97 17.94
C VAL A 144 2.14 -8.51 18.35
N LEU A 145 2.75 -8.12 19.47
CA LEU A 145 2.71 -6.73 19.94
C LEU A 145 3.53 -5.80 19.03
N ASN A 146 3.08 -4.56 18.86
CA ASN A 146 3.71 -3.52 18.03
C ASN A 146 5.21 -3.37 18.32
N LYS A 147 5.57 -3.43 19.60
CA LYS A 147 6.95 -3.33 20.10
C LYS A 147 7.84 -4.53 19.73
N GLU A 148 7.24 -5.70 19.52
CA GLU A 148 7.91 -6.97 19.20
C GLU A 148 7.95 -7.24 17.70
N PHE A 149 7.16 -6.51 16.90
CA PHE A 149 7.01 -6.75 15.47
C PHE A 149 8.34 -6.79 14.71
N ARG A 150 9.26 -5.86 14.99
CA ARG A 150 10.60 -5.89 14.36
C ARG A 150 11.34 -7.19 14.67
N GLN A 151 11.32 -7.64 15.93
CA GLN A 151 11.97 -8.87 16.34
C GLN A 151 11.35 -10.09 15.67
N ARG A 152 10.03 -10.11 15.48
CA ARG A 152 9.33 -11.14 14.73
C ARG A 152 9.79 -11.19 13.27
N LEU A 153 9.91 -10.04 12.60
CA LEU A 153 10.42 -9.99 11.21
C LEU A 153 11.86 -10.52 11.09
N ILE A 154 12.72 -10.19 12.06
CA ILE A 154 14.09 -10.71 12.13
C ILE A 154 14.09 -12.23 12.27
N HIS A 155 13.30 -12.77 13.20
CA HIS A 155 13.18 -14.21 13.43
C HIS A 155 12.72 -14.96 12.17
N LEU A 156 11.75 -14.39 11.46
CA LEU A 156 11.22 -14.94 10.20
C LEU A 156 12.14 -14.68 8.99
N LYS A 157 13.27 -14.00 9.18
CA LYS A 157 14.22 -13.62 8.12
C LYS A 157 13.58 -12.81 6.98
N ILE A 158 12.62 -11.95 7.33
CA ILE A 158 11.92 -11.10 6.37
C ILE A 158 12.66 -9.76 6.26
N PRO A 159 13.12 -9.35 5.07
CA PRO A 159 13.77 -8.05 4.90
C PRO A 159 12.81 -6.90 5.15
N HIS A 160 13.26 -5.88 5.88
CA HIS A 160 12.42 -4.74 6.29
C HIS A 160 13.28 -3.50 6.54
N ALA A 161 12.64 -2.33 6.57
CA ALA A 161 13.29 -1.09 6.96
C ALA A 161 13.65 -1.12 8.44
N GLU A 162 14.88 -0.71 8.76
CA GLU A 162 15.42 -0.76 10.13
C GLU A 162 14.62 0.13 11.09
N LYS A 163 14.42 1.39 10.68
CA LYS A 163 13.73 2.41 11.46
C LYS A 163 12.25 2.47 11.11
N LEU A 164 11.44 2.86 12.11
CA LEU A 164 10.08 3.31 11.84
C LEU A 164 10.14 4.69 11.17
N VAL A 165 9.16 4.94 10.31
CA VAL A 165 8.90 6.28 9.76
C VAL A 165 7.80 6.92 10.59
N ASP A 166 8.10 8.09 11.13
CA ASP A 166 7.29 8.77 12.15
C ASP A 166 6.49 9.95 11.59
N THR A 167 6.67 10.33 10.32
CA THR A 167 6.01 11.50 9.75
C THR A 167 5.34 11.17 8.42
N TYR A 168 4.20 11.81 8.15
CA TYR A 168 3.54 11.73 6.84
C TYR A 168 4.36 12.39 5.73
N ILE A 169 5.26 13.33 6.07
CA ILE A 169 6.18 13.95 5.11
C ILE A 169 7.18 12.90 4.61
N ASP A 170 7.84 12.18 5.52
CA ASP A 170 8.78 11.11 5.17
C ASP A 170 8.05 9.94 4.49
N TYR A 171 6.86 9.58 4.97
CA TYR A 171 6.02 8.56 4.34
C TYR A 171 5.74 8.89 2.88
N ARG A 172 5.25 10.10 2.59
CA ARG A 172 5.03 10.59 1.23
C ARG A 172 6.32 10.63 0.43
N ALA A 173 7.43 11.05 1.05
CA ALA A 173 8.71 11.10 0.37
C ALA A 173 9.16 9.71 -0.13
N ILE A 174 8.86 8.67 0.64
CA ILE A 174 9.19 7.29 0.30
C ILE A 174 8.21 6.74 -0.74
N ILE A 175 6.90 6.78 -0.45
CA ILE A 175 5.85 6.17 -1.29
C ILE A 175 5.67 6.90 -2.61
N GLN A 176 5.64 8.24 -2.61
CA GLN A 176 5.41 9.05 -3.81
C GLN A 176 6.72 9.43 -4.52
N GLY A 177 7.89 9.10 -3.96
CA GLY A 177 9.20 9.50 -4.50
C GLY A 177 9.43 11.02 -4.51
N TRP A 178 8.59 11.77 -3.79
CA TRP A 178 8.71 13.22 -3.66
C TRP A 178 9.84 13.57 -2.67
N GLN A 179 10.58 14.65 -2.93
CA GLN A 179 11.64 15.09 -2.02
C GLN A 179 11.18 16.34 -1.28
N PRO A 180 11.06 16.30 0.07
CA PRO A 180 10.69 17.48 0.82
C PRO A 180 11.79 18.55 0.74
N PRO A 181 11.40 19.85 0.67
CA PRO A 181 12.36 20.95 0.70
C PRO A 181 13.03 21.04 2.08
N HIS A 182 14.25 21.61 2.13
CA HIS A 182 14.99 21.87 3.37
C HIS A 182 15.28 20.63 4.24
N VAL A 183 15.38 19.45 3.63
CA VAL A 183 15.83 18.23 4.33
C VAL A 183 17.35 18.14 4.35
N GLU A 184 17.90 17.86 5.54
CA GLU A 184 19.32 17.59 5.78
C GLU A 184 19.89 16.53 4.82
N PRO A 185 21.13 16.67 4.31
CA PRO A 185 21.67 15.78 3.28
C PRO A 185 21.67 14.28 3.65
N THR A 186 21.92 13.95 4.91
CA THR A 186 21.93 12.57 5.42
C THR A 186 20.52 11.97 5.43
N HIS A 187 19.54 12.72 5.91
CA HIS A 187 18.13 12.30 5.90
C HIS A 187 17.59 12.19 4.48
N ARG A 188 17.98 13.12 3.59
CA ARG A 188 17.63 13.05 2.16
C ARG A 188 18.14 11.76 1.52
N ARG A 189 19.40 11.37 1.78
CA ARG A 189 19.97 10.12 1.27
C ARG A 189 19.23 8.90 1.82
N TYR A 190 18.83 8.92 3.09
CA TYR A 190 17.98 7.90 3.68
C TYR A 190 16.63 7.79 2.96
N LEU A 191 15.93 8.91 2.74
CA LEU A 191 14.64 8.93 2.04
C LEU A 191 14.75 8.43 0.60
N LEU A 192 15.82 8.80 -0.12
CA LEU A 192 16.09 8.31 -1.48
C LEU A 192 16.30 6.79 -1.50
N GLY A 193 17.11 6.24 -0.60
CA GLY A 193 17.33 4.80 -0.51
C GLY A 193 16.05 4.04 -0.11
N MET A 194 15.26 4.60 0.79
CA MET A 194 13.95 4.04 1.14
C MET A 194 12.97 4.08 -0.04
N SER A 195 12.92 5.17 -0.79
CA SER A 195 12.05 5.31 -1.97
C SER A 195 12.45 4.36 -3.10
N ASP A 196 13.74 4.13 -3.32
CA ASP A 196 14.23 3.14 -4.28
C ASP A 196 13.75 1.71 -3.92
N MET A 197 13.85 1.36 -2.64
CA MET A 197 13.50 0.03 -2.14
C MET A 197 11.98 -0.20 -2.02
N TYR A 198 11.22 0.84 -1.66
CA TYR A 198 9.83 0.74 -1.21
C TYR A 198 8.87 1.72 -1.91
N GLY A 199 9.29 2.52 -2.88
CA GLY A 199 8.39 3.46 -3.54
C GLY A 199 7.20 2.77 -4.24
N PHE A 200 6.06 3.45 -4.26
CA PHE A 200 4.92 3.16 -5.13
C PHE A 200 4.94 4.13 -6.31
N THR A 201 6.09 4.21 -6.96
CA THR A 201 6.35 5.15 -8.05
C THR A 201 7.62 4.71 -8.78
N THR A 202 7.72 5.03 -10.05
CA THR A 202 8.94 4.82 -10.83
C THR A 202 9.95 5.93 -10.52
N TYR A 203 11.23 5.56 -10.46
CA TYR A 203 12.33 6.52 -10.38
C TYR A 203 12.14 7.60 -11.47
N ASN A 204 12.15 8.87 -11.08
CA ASN A 204 11.96 10.04 -11.96
C ASN A 204 10.52 10.37 -12.40
N ARG A 205 9.47 9.68 -11.90
CA ARG A 205 8.06 10.09 -12.05
C ARG A 205 7.33 10.21 -10.71
N PRO A 206 7.76 11.13 -9.81
CA PRO A 206 7.16 11.24 -8.49
C PRO A 206 5.67 11.57 -8.58
N LEU A 207 4.85 10.82 -7.84
CA LEU A 207 3.39 11.03 -7.73
C LEU A 207 3.10 12.21 -6.79
N ARG A 208 3.59 13.40 -7.17
CA ARG A 208 3.49 14.61 -6.36
C ARG A 208 2.02 14.94 -6.14
N HIS A 209 1.67 15.24 -4.90
CA HIS A 209 0.34 15.72 -4.53
C HIS A 209 -0.80 14.74 -4.84
N LEU A 210 -0.52 13.43 -4.87
CA LEU A 210 -1.57 12.41 -4.95
C LEU A 210 -2.62 12.64 -3.86
N GLU A 211 -2.20 13.09 -2.68
CA GLU A 211 -3.10 13.45 -1.58
C GLU A 211 -4.02 14.64 -1.90
N LYS A 212 -3.57 15.59 -2.72
CA LYS A 212 -4.37 16.77 -3.09
C LYS A 212 -5.30 16.49 -4.27
N LEU A 213 -4.84 15.72 -5.26
CA LEU A 213 -5.64 15.31 -6.42
C LEU A 213 -6.81 14.44 -5.97
N THR A 214 -6.53 13.44 -5.14
CA THR A 214 -7.56 12.59 -4.56
C THR A 214 -8.52 13.44 -3.70
N LYS A 215 -8.03 14.23 -2.73
CA LYS A 215 -8.89 15.08 -1.89
C LYS A 215 -9.79 16.06 -2.69
N GLY A 216 -9.27 16.62 -3.79
CA GLY A 216 -9.99 17.52 -4.68
C GLY A 216 -11.10 16.84 -5.51
N MET A 217 -10.92 15.56 -5.85
CA MET A 217 -11.95 14.73 -6.51
C MET A 217 -13.02 14.24 -5.52
N PHE A 218 -12.63 13.81 -4.33
CA PHE A 218 -13.54 13.26 -3.31
C PHE A 218 -14.50 14.28 -2.67
N SER A 219 -14.16 15.58 -2.73
CA SER A 219 -15.06 16.65 -2.25
C SER A 219 -16.25 16.94 -3.18
N ARG A 220 -16.28 16.40 -4.42
CA ARG A 220 -17.30 16.72 -5.44
C ARG A 220 -18.35 15.63 -5.73
N LYS A 221 -18.45 14.60 -4.88
CA LYS A 221 -19.10 13.28 -5.10
C LYS A 221 -18.22 12.36 -5.95
N ALA A 222 -17.45 11.51 -5.29
CA ALA A 222 -16.60 10.53 -5.97
C ALA A 222 -17.26 9.15 -6.00
N ASN A 223 -17.06 8.45 -7.10
CA ASN A 223 -17.36 7.03 -7.24
C ASN A 223 -16.06 6.23 -7.10
N PHE A 224 -16.13 5.00 -6.60
CA PHE A 224 -14.94 4.15 -6.36
C PHE A 224 -14.17 3.85 -7.66
N ASP A 225 -14.89 3.83 -8.78
CA ASP A 225 -14.33 3.61 -10.12
C ASP A 225 -13.29 4.68 -10.50
N ASP A 226 -13.47 5.93 -10.06
CA ASP A 226 -12.50 7.02 -10.30
C ASP A 226 -11.17 6.77 -9.57
N LEU A 227 -11.20 6.09 -8.42
CA LEU A 227 -10.00 5.75 -7.65
C LEU A 227 -9.27 4.57 -8.29
N GLN A 228 -10.00 3.58 -8.82
CA GLN A 228 -9.41 2.51 -9.61
C GLN A 228 -8.76 3.05 -10.87
N GLN A 229 -9.40 4.00 -11.56
CA GLN A 229 -8.86 4.59 -12.78
C GLN A 229 -7.62 5.43 -12.51
N VAL A 230 -7.59 6.20 -11.41
CA VAL A 230 -6.36 6.83 -10.92
C VAL A 230 -5.33 5.74 -10.67
N VAL A 231 -5.51 4.85 -9.69
CA VAL A 231 -4.49 3.84 -9.32
C VAL A 231 -4.06 2.92 -10.47
N ALA A 232 -4.94 2.63 -11.44
CA ALA A 232 -4.66 1.78 -12.60
C ALA A 232 -4.09 2.53 -13.81
N ASP A 233 -4.25 3.86 -13.90
CA ASP A 233 -3.64 4.69 -14.95
C ASP A 233 -2.26 5.27 -14.51
N TRP A 234 -1.73 4.89 -13.33
CA TRP A 234 -0.41 5.33 -12.82
C TRP A 234 0.67 4.24 -12.85
#